data_AF-A0A6G0VIC1-F1
#
_entry.id   AF-A0A6G0VIC1-F1
#
_cell.length_a   1.000
_cell.length_b   1.000
_cell.length_c   1.000
_cell.angle_alpha   90.00
_cell.angle_beta   90.00
_cell.angle_gamma   90.00
#
_symmetry.space_group_name_H-M   'P 1'
#
loop_
_entity.id
_entity.type
_entity.pdbx_description
1 polymer ?
#
loop_
_entity_poly.entity_id
_entity_poly.type
_entity_poly.pdbx_seq_one_letter_code
_entity_poly.pdbx_strand_id
1 'polypeptide(L)'
;HTQMECDSAHSLIESKIKNKDIFLPFDYVRLTIESRNNPSPFEAVLLTHSYFYDFKHLNAYTSIRPGIGKREPEVKDIRELLYDPSTSCIYFKLLFDDPYCAIPKKKPLNLSLSKWNDLQKLKPVLPIDTHSFYDTLLHCNELKTKKGKV
;
A
#
# COMPACT_ATOMS: atom_id res chain seq x y z
N HIS A 1 -23.01 34.65 13.27
CA HIS A 1 -22.36 33.36 12.98
C HIS A 1 -23.14 32.28 13.69
N THR A 2 -23.77 31.38 12.93
CA THR A 2 -24.39 30.16 13.47
C THR A 2 -23.24 29.22 13.84
N GLN A 3 -23.03 28.94 15.12
CA GLN A 3 -22.08 27.91 15.54
C GLN A 3 -22.63 26.55 15.11
N MET A 4 -21.91 25.85 14.24
CA MET A 4 -22.28 24.47 13.87
C MET A 4 -21.93 23.54 15.04
N GLU A 5 -22.66 22.44 15.17
CA GLU A 5 -22.42 21.45 16.24
C GLU A 5 -20.98 20.92 16.22
N CYS A 6 -20.38 20.78 15.03
CA CYS A 6 -18.98 20.39 14.85
C CYS A 6 -18.02 21.40 15.50
N ASP A 7 -18.23 22.70 15.30
CA ASP A 7 -17.39 23.76 15.87
C ASP A 7 -17.50 23.78 17.40
N SER A 8 -18.72 23.54 17.91
CA SER A 8 -18.97 23.41 19.34
C SER A 8 -18.25 22.21 19.95
N ALA A 9 -18.32 21.04 19.29
CA ALA A 9 -17.64 19.84 19.74
C ALA A 9 -16.11 20.00 19.74
N HIS A 10 -15.56 20.55 18.66
CA HIS A 10 -14.13 20.83 18.57
C HIS A 10 -13.67 21.77 19.70
N SER A 11 -14.40 22.86 19.94
CA SER A 11 -14.08 23.82 20.99
C SER A 11 -14.10 23.21 22.40
N LEU A 12 -15.09 22.37 22.70
CA LEU A 12 -15.19 21.66 23.99
C LEU A 12 -14.01 20.70 24.19
N ILE A 13 -13.70 19.89 23.18
CA ILE A 13 -12.59 18.93 23.22
C ILE A 13 -11.25 19.67 23.39
N GLU A 14 -11.01 20.71 22.60
CA GLU A 14 -9.79 21.52 22.67
C GLU A 14 -9.62 22.16 24.05
N SER A 15 -10.69 22.74 24.62
CA SER A 15 -10.65 23.34 25.95
C SER A 15 -10.31 22.33 27.05
N LYS A 16 -10.72 21.06 26.89
CA LYS A 16 -10.50 19.97 27.85
C LYS A 16 -9.09 19.39 27.75
N ILE A 17 -8.52 19.36 26.54
CA ILE A 17 -7.18 18.83 26.25
C ILE A 17 -6.08 19.85 26.58
N LYS A 18 -6.36 21.14 26.40
CA LYS A 18 -5.38 22.22 26.61
C LYS A 18 -4.82 22.18 28.03
N ASN A 19 -3.49 22.28 28.14
CA ASN A 19 -2.73 22.24 29.40
C ASN A 19 -2.86 20.93 30.20
N LYS A 20 -3.23 19.82 29.55
CA LYS A 20 -3.13 18.48 30.15
C LYS A 20 -1.98 17.71 29.54
N ASP A 21 -1.21 17.06 30.40
CA ASP A 21 -0.21 16.10 29.95
C ASP A 21 -0.92 14.81 29.50
N ILE A 22 -0.64 14.41 28.26
CA ILE A 22 -1.21 13.21 27.66
C ILE A 22 -0.09 12.20 27.45
N PHE A 23 -0.16 11.09 28.17
CA PHE A 23 0.87 10.05 28.17
C PHE A 23 0.46 8.84 27.33
N LEU A 24 -0.84 8.58 27.17
CA LEU A 24 -1.37 7.44 26.44
C LEU A 24 -2.41 7.85 25.39
N PRO A 25 -2.49 7.15 24.24
CA PRO A 25 -3.56 7.37 23.25
C PRO A 25 -4.97 7.24 23.83
N PHE A 26 -5.17 6.38 24.83
CA PHE A 26 -6.44 6.21 25.51
C PHE A 26 -6.87 7.46 26.31
N ASP A 27 -5.92 8.29 26.75
CA ASP A 27 -6.24 9.54 27.44
C ASP A 27 -7.01 10.49 26.53
N TYR A 28 -6.72 10.52 25.23
CA TYR A 28 -7.49 11.30 24.27
C TYR A 28 -8.95 10.86 24.21
N VAL A 29 -9.21 9.55 24.23
CA VAL A 29 -10.57 9.00 24.22
C VAL A 29 -11.32 9.41 25.47
N ARG A 30 -10.71 9.21 26.64
CA ARG A 30 -11.30 9.61 27.93
C ARG A 30 -11.58 11.12 27.97
N LEU A 31 -10.62 11.96 27.60
CA LEU A 31 -10.77 13.41 27.61
C LEU A 31 -11.83 13.89 26.61
N THR A 32 -11.96 13.21 25.48
CA THR A 32 -13.01 13.50 24.49
C THR A 32 -14.38 13.19 25.07
N ILE A 33 -14.60 12.01 25.65
CA ILE A 33 -15.87 11.64 26.30
C ILE A 33 -16.25 12.67 27.37
N GLU A 34 -15.30 13.05 28.23
CA GLU A 34 -15.47 13.99 29.34
C GLU A 34 -15.57 15.48 28.93
N SER A 35 -15.38 15.81 27.66
CA SER A 35 -15.40 17.20 27.19
C SER A 35 -16.82 17.76 27.04
N ARG A 36 -17.83 16.88 26.92
CA ARG A 36 -19.25 17.24 26.94
C ARG A 36 -19.95 16.48 28.06
N ASN A 37 -20.76 17.17 28.85
CA ASN A 37 -21.59 16.53 29.89
C ASN A 37 -23.09 16.66 29.59
N ASN A 38 -23.51 17.75 28.94
CA ASN A 38 -24.90 18.06 28.60
C ASN A 38 -25.00 18.32 27.08
N PRO A 39 -25.97 17.76 26.33
CA PRO A 39 -27.04 16.83 26.76
C PRO A 39 -26.54 15.43 27.16
N SER A 40 -25.39 15.00 26.65
CA SER A 40 -24.77 13.73 27.01
C SER A 40 -23.27 13.74 26.69
N PRO A 41 -22.46 12.81 27.25
CA PRO A 41 -21.08 12.62 26.85
C PRO A 41 -20.89 12.39 25.35
N PHE A 42 -19.70 12.70 24.84
CA PHE A 42 -19.35 12.27 23.49
C PHE A 42 -19.09 10.76 23.48
N GLU A 43 -19.35 10.15 22.33
CA GLU A 43 -18.86 8.82 22.03
C GLU A 43 -17.47 8.96 21.38
N ALA A 44 -16.47 8.29 21.94
CA ALA A 44 -15.13 8.24 21.36
C ALA A 44 -14.64 6.80 21.35
N VAL A 45 -14.14 6.35 20.20
CA VAL A 45 -13.65 5.00 19.99
C VAL A 45 -12.18 5.07 19.60
N LEU A 46 -11.34 4.31 20.30
CA LEU A 46 -9.93 4.16 19.90
C LEU A 46 -9.88 3.25 18.66
N LEU A 47 -9.51 3.82 17.53
CA LEU A 47 -9.35 3.05 16.30
C LEU A 47 -8.09 2.17 16.43
N THR A 48 -8.26 0.89 16.11
CA THR A 48 -7.14 -0.06 16.00
C THR A 48 -6.98 -0.49 14.55
N HIS A 49 -5.94 -1.29 14.25
CA HIS A 49 -5.68 -1.77 12.90
C HIS A 49 -6.86 -2.53 12.28
N SER A 50 -7.74 -3.14 13.10
CA SER A 50 -8.92 -3.86 12.65
C SER A 50 -10.05 -2.97 12.13
N TYR A 51 -10.03 -1.67 12.44
CA TYR A 51 -11.00 -0.72 11.89
C TYR A 51 -10.80 -0.50 10.39
N PHE A 52 -9.56 -0.62 9.92
CA PHE A 52 -9.22 -0.38 8.52
C PHE A 52 -9.38 -1.66 7.71
N TYR A 53 -9.91 -1.53 6.50
CA TYR A 53 -9.98 -2.63 5.56
C TYR A 53 -8.57 -3.16 5.22
N ASP A 54 -8.38 -4.49 5.29
CA ASP A 54 -7.12 -5.13 4.87
C ASP A 54 -7.14 -5.40 3.36
N PHE A 55 -6.37 -4.60 2.63
CA PHE A 55 -6.20 -4.72 1.19
C PHE A 55 -4.92 -5.43 0.77
N LYS A 56 -4.16 -6.06 1.69
CA LYS A 56 -2.91 -6.79 1.35
C LYS A 56 -3.14 -7.91 0.33
N HIS A 57 -4.35 -8.46 0.29
CA HIS A 57 -4.74 -9.49 -0.66
C HIS A 57 -5.06 -8.93 -2.07
N LEU A 58 -5.27 -7.62 -2.23
CA LEU A 58 -5.64 -6.98 -3.50
C LEU A 58 -4.43 -6.62 -4.40
N ASN A 59 -3.31 -7.32 -4.26
CA ASN A 59 -2.02 -7.03 -4.90
C ASN A 59 -2.00 -7.29 -6.43
N ALA A 60 -2.95 -6.74 -7.19
CA ALA A 60 -2.98 -6.89 -8.65
C ALA A 60 -1.98 -5.97 -9.37
N TYR A 61 -1.74 -4.77 -8.85
CA TYR A 61 -0.89 -3.75 -9.49
C TYR A 61 -0.10 -2.94 -8.45
N THR A 62 1.23 -2.88 -8.62
CA THR A 62 2.13 -2.03 -7.81
C THR A 62 2.27 -0.61 -8.36
N SER A 63 1.82 -0.38 -9.60
CA SER A 63 1.87 0.91 -10.28
C SER A 63 0.82 0.95 -11.39
N ILE A 64 0.22 2.11 -11.58
CA ILE A 64 -0.65 2.40 -12.74
C ILE A 64 0.10 3.05 -13.91
N ARG A 65 1.44 3.16 -13.81
CA ARG A 65 2.24 3.82 -14.83
C ARG A 65 2.18 3.03 -16.16
N PRO A 66 1.82 3.67 -17.29
CA PRO A 66 1.79 2.99 -18.58
C PRO A 66 3.17 2.54 -19.05
N GLY A 67 4.19 3.39 -18.87
CA GLY A 67 5.57 3.10 -19.22
C GLY A 67 6.39 2.42 -18.11
N ILE A 68 7.34 1.58 -18.51
CA ILE A 68 8.37 0.97 -17.65
C ILE A 68 9.68 1.76 -17.74
N GLY A 69 10.06 2.24 -18.92
CA GLY A 69 11.35 2.88 -19.23
C GLY A 69 11.41 4.40 -19.03
N LYS A 70 12.60 4.98 -19.25
CA LYS A 70 12.82 6.44 -19.30
C LYS A 70 12.31 6.96 -20.66
N ARG A 71 11.58 8.09 -20.67
CA ARG A 71 10.87 8.66 -21.85
C ARG A 71 9.64 7.88 -22.33
N GLU A 72 9.16 6.92 -21.53
CA GLU A 72 7.86 6.30 -21.75
C GLU A 72 6.76 7.03 -20.96
N PRO A 73 5.47 6.89 -21.36
CA PRO A 73 4.37 7.63 -20.75
C PRO A 73 4.26 7.43 -19.24
N GLU A 74 4.01 8.52 -18.54
CA GLU A 74 3.88 8.59 -17.09
C GLU A 74 2.41 8.65 -16.66
N VAL A 75 2.16 8.56 -15.35
CA VAL A 75 0.81 8.61 -14.80
C VAL A 75 0.07 9.89 -15.20
N LYS A 76 0.80 11.00 -15.35
CA LYS A 76 0.24 12.30 -15.79
C LYS A 76 -0.28 12.31 -17.23
N ASP A 77 0.17 11.37 -18.05
CA ASP A 77 -0.20 11.28 -19.47
C ASP A 77 -1.47 10.43 -19.67
N ILE A 78 -1.98 9.80 -18.60
CA ILE A 78 -3.21 9.01 -18.62
C ILE A 78 -4.42 9.96 -18.73
N ARG A 79 -5.31 9.66 -19.67
CA ARG A 79 -6.60 10.37 -19.82
C ARG A 79 -7.75 9.63 -19.19
N GLU A 80 -7.72 8.31 -19.27
CA GLU A 80 -8.82 7.47 -18.81
C GLU A 80 -8.30 6.14 -18.26
N LEU A 81 -8.97 5.64 -17.23
CA LEU A 81 -8.74 4.32 -16.64
C LEU A 81 -10.04 3.52 -16.66
N LEU A 82 -9.94 2.26 -17.04
CA LEU A 82 -11.04 1.30 -17.02
C LEU A 82 -10.63 0.11 -16.16
N TYR A 83 -11.44 -0.21 -15.15
CA TYR A 83 -11.30 -1.42 -14.36
C TYR A 83 -12.33 -2.45 -14.81
N ASP A 84 -11.87 -3.64 -15.20
CA ASP A 84 -12.74 -4.78 -15.46
C ASP A 84 -12.78 -5.70 -14.23
N PRO A 85 -13.92 -5.80 -13.52
CA PRO A 85 -14.06 -6.67 -12.35
C PRO A 85 -13.90 -8.15 -12.71
N SER A 86 -14.24 -8.55 -13.94
CA SER A 86 -14.25 -9.95 -14.37
C SER A 86 -12.82 -10.50 -14.50
N THR A 87 -11.93 -9.69 -15.09
CA THR A 87 -10.51 -10.04 -15.28
C THR A 87 -9.60 -9.49 -14.18
N SER A 88 -10.13 -8.64 -13.28
CA SER A 88 -9.35 -7.89 -12.28
C SER A 88 -8.17 -7.13 -12.90
N CYS A 89 -8.37 -6.63 -14.12
CA CYS A 89 -7.35 -5.91 -14.89
C CYS A 89 -7.72 -4.44 -15.04
N ILE A 90 -6.69 -3.60 -15.01
CA ILE A 90 -6.80 -2.17 -15.25
C ILE A 90 -6.28 -1.88 -16.65
N TYR A 91 -7.07 -1.12 -17.41
CA TYR A 91 -6.75 -0.61 -18.72
C TYR A 91 -6.66 0.91 -18.70
N PHE A 92 -5.89 1.49 -19.63
CA PHE A 92 -5.65 2.92 -19.74
C PHE A 92 -5.78 3.40 -21.19
N LYS A 93 -6.03 4.71 -21.34
CA LYS A 93 -5.90 5.45 -22.60
C LYS A 93 -5.00 6.68 -22.44
N LEU A 94 -4.23 7.00 -23.48
CA LEU A 94 -3.41 8.21 -23.56
C LEU A 94 -4.10 9.32 -24.37
N LEU A 95 -4.91 8.94 -25.36
CA LEU A 95 -5.78 9.82 -26.14
C LEU A 95 -7.22 9.28 -26.07
N PHE A 96 -8.22 10.14 -26.24
CA PHE A 96 -9.62 9.73 -26.14
C PHE A 96 -10.05 8.74 -27.24
N ASP A 97 -9.46 8.89 -28.43
CA ASP A 97 -9.74 8.07 -29.61
C ASP A 97 -8.97 6.74 -29.64
N ASP A 98 -7.97 6.57 -28.78
CA ASP A 98 -7.18 5.35 -28.72
C ASP A 98 -7.96 4.19 -28.06
N PRO A 99 -7.71 2.94 -28.46
CA PRO A 99 -8.24 1.79 -27.76
C PRO A 99 -7.62 1.66 -26.37
N TYR A 100 -8.36 1.03 -25.44
CA TYR A 100 -7.87 0.73 -24.10
C TYR A 100 -6.70 -0.25 -24.16
N CYS A 101 -5.59 0.10 -23.50
CA CYS A 101 -4.41 -0.76 -23.35
C CYS A 101 -4.31 -1.27 -21.92
N ALA A 102 -3.90 -2.54 -21.72
CA ALA A 102 -3.72 -3.08 -20.37
C ALA A 102 -2.47 -2.49 -19.70
N ILE A 103 -2.54 -2.16 -18.41
CA ILE A 103 -1.37 -1.70 -17.65
C ILE A 103 -0.34 -2.84 -17.56
N PRO A 104 0.95 -2.59 -17.88
CA PRO A 104 1.96 -3.62 -17.81
C PRO A 104 2.21 -4.06 -16.37
N LYS A 105 1.97 -5.34 -16.08
CA LYS A 105 2.33 -5.95 -14.78
C LYS A 105 3.83 -6.23 -14.78
N LYS A 106 4.56 -5.67 -13.81
CA LYS A 106 5.95 -6.05 -13.56
C LYS A 106 5.99 -7.53 -13.20
N LYS A 107 6.45 -8.38 -14.12
CA LYS A 107 6.79 -9.75 -13.79
C LYS A 107 7.96 -9.72 -12.80
N PRO A 108 7.95 -10.54 -11.74
CA PRO A 108 9.13 -10.68 -10.89
C PRO A 108 10.32 -11.07 -11.77
N LEU A 109 11.48 -10.44 -11.53
CA LEU A 109 12.68 -10.79 -12.29
C LEU A 109 13.03 -12.25 -11.99
N ASN A 110 13.05 -13.09 -13.03
CA ASN A 110 13.58 -14.44 -12.90
C ASN A 110 15.05 -14.36 -12.46
N LEU A 111 15.38 -15.01 -11.35
CA LEU A 111 16.76 -15.12 -10.88
C LEU A 111 17.58 -15.93 -11.89
N SER A 112 18.84 -15.56 -12.11
CA SER A 112 19.78 -16.43 -12.81
C SER A 112 20.17 -17.62 -11.92
N LEU A 113 20.44 -18.78 -12.52
CA LEU A 113 20.86 -19.98 -11.78
C LEU A 113 22.02 -19.73 -10.81
N SER A 114 23.03 -18.93 -11.20
CA SER A 114 24.16 -18.57 -10.33
C SER A 114 23.71 -17.88 -9.04
N LYS A 115 22.86 -16.84 -9.16
CA LYS A 115 22.33 -16.12 -8.00
C LYS A 115 21.48 -17.02 -7.12
N TRP A 116 20.67 -17.89 -7.72
CA TRP A 116 19.87 -18.84 -6.97
C TRP A 116 20.77 -19.81 -6.18
N ASN A 117 21.80 -20.39 -6.79
CA ASN A 117 22.77 -21.26 -6.12
C ASN A 117 23.48 -20.55 -4.96
N ASP A 118 23.85 -19.29 -5.12
CA ASP A 118 24.49 -18.53 -4.04
C ASP A 118 23.53 -18.30 -2.86
N LEU A 119 22.24 -18.09 -3.12
CA LEU A 119 21.22 -18.04 -2.06
C LEU A 119 21.06 -19.41 -1.37
N GLN A 120 21.11 -20.51 -2.11
CA GLN A 120 21.06 -21.86 -1.52
C GLN A 120 22.25 -22.12 -0.58
N LYS A 121 23.44 -21.65 -0.93
CA LYS A 121 24.64 -21.76 -0.09
C LYS A 121 24.56 -20.97 1.21
N LEU A 122 23.70 -19.95 1.30
CA LEU A 122 23.49 -19.16 2.52
C LEU A 122 22.52 -19.82 3.50
N LYS A 123 21.74 -20.82 3.10
CA LYS A 123 20.81 -21.51 3.99
C LYS A 123 21.42 -22.04 5.29
N PRO A 124 22.64 -22.62 5.32
CA PRO A 124 23.24 -23.12 6.56
C PRO A 124 23.43 -22.05 7.65
N VAL A 125 23.54 -20.77 7.28
CA VAL A 125 23.69 -19.65 8.22
C VAL A 125 22.37 -18.92 8.51
N LEU A 126 21.28 -19.31 7.84
CA LEU A 126 19.96 -18.72 8.01
C LEU A 126 19.06 -19.61 8.86
N PRO A 127 18.14 -19.02 9.65
CA PRO A 127 17.10 -19.75 10.37
C PRO A 127 16.30 -20.71 9.46
N ILE A 128 16.02 -21.91 9.98
CA ILE A 128 15.40 -23.02 9.23
C ILE A 128 14.00 -22.66 8.67
N ASP A 129 13.25 -21.81 9.37
CA ASP A 129 11.93 -21.33 9.02
C ASP A 129 11.93 -20.47 7.73
N THR A 130 13.07 -19.87 7.40
CA THR A 130 13.23 -19.08 6.17
C THR A 130 13.57 -19.91 4.94
N HIS A 131 13.94 -21.19 5.09
CA HIS A 131 14.47 -21.99 3.97
C HIS A 131 13.43 -22.22 2.87
N SER A 132 12.17 -22.44 3.26
CA SER A 132 11.02 -22.64 2.35
C SER A 132 10.83 -21.49 1.36
N PHE A 133 11.11 -20.25 1.78
CA PHE A 133 11.05 -19.08 0.92
C PHE A 133 12.11 -19.16 -0.20
N TYR A 134 13.34 -19.57 0.11
CA TYR A 134 14.42 -19.65 -0.88
C TYR A 134 14.26 -20.82 -1.86
N ASP A 135 13.60 -21.91 -1.45
CA ASP A 135 13.29 -23.06 -2.31
C ASP A 135 12.26 -22.73 -3.38
N THR A 136 11.30 -21.86 -3.07
CA THR A 136 10.18 -21.50 -3.96
C THR A 136 10.52 -20.35 -4.91
N LEU A 137 11.75 -19.82 -4.88
CA LEU A 137 12.18 -18.73 -5.76
C LEU A 137 12.24 -19.18 -7.23
N LEU A 138 11.48 -18.48 -8.08
CA LEU A 138 11.53 -18.63 -9.53
C LEU A 138 12.92 -18.27 -10.07
N HIS A 139 13.57 -19.22 -10.72
CA HIS A 139 14.89 -19.05 -11.32
C HIS A 139 14.97 -19.70 -12.70
N CYS A 140 15.91 -19.24 -13.51
CA CYS A 140 16.24 -19.86 -14.79
C CYS A 140 17.06 -21.13 -14.55
N ASN A 141 16.73 -22.22 -15.26
CA ASN A 141 17.44 -23.50 -15.18
C ASN A 141 18.80 -23.49 -15.91
N GLU A 142 19.09 -22.44 -16.69
CA GLU A 142 20.30 -22.32 -17.49
C GLU A 142 21.23 -21.22 -16.96
N LEU A 143 22.54 -21.48 -17.03
CA LEU A 143 23.57 -20.47 -16.78
C LEU A 143 23.55 -19.44 -17.91
N LYS A 144 23.51 -18.15 -17.54
CA LYS A 144 23.65 -17.07 -18.52
C LYS A 144 25.03 -17.18 -19.18
N THR A 145 25.06 -17.63 -20.43
CA THR A 145 26.28 -17.57 -21.24
C THR A 145 26.59 -16.10 -21.52
N LYS A 146 27.82 -15.66 -21.23
CA LYS A 146 28.26 -14.32 -21.60
C LYS A 146 28.23 -14.26 -23.13
N LYS A 147 27.35 -13.43 -23.70
CA LYS A 147 27.45 -13.08 -25.13
C LYS A 147 28.82 -12.43 -25.32
N GLY A 148 29.71 -13.13 -26.02
CA GLY A 148 30.99 -12.57 -26.44
C GLY A 148 30.73 -11.32 -27.25
N LYS A 149 31.39 -10.21 -26.89
CA LYS A 149 31.48 -9.06 -27.79
C LYS A 149 32.34 -9.52 -28.97
N VAL A 150 31.74 -9.65 -30.14
CA VAL A 150 32.45 -9.63 -31.43
C VAL A 150 32.47 -8.18 -31.89
#